data_AF-A0A0R1EYV0-F1
#
_entry.id   AF-A0A0R1EYV0-F1
#
_cell.length_a   1.000
_cell.length_b   1.000
_cell.length_c   1.000
_cell.angle_alpha   90.00
_cell.angle_beta   90.00
_cell.angle_gamma   90.00
#
_symmetry.space_group_name_H-M   'P 1'
#
loop_
_entity.id
_entity.type
_entity.pdbx_description
1 polymer ?
#
loop_
_entity_poly.entity_id
_entity_poly.type
_entity_poly.pdbx_seq_one_letter_code
_entity_poly.pdbx_strand_id
1 'polypeptide(L)'
;MSDVITLARLPDVEPVLLSNAYQNGVTIFKSINELYRDLDGLFYFGAPTLPAITQCPSKYLNRSAYFWLNQLFNQLQDTLNGLISRFNGYGLVGAPNYTDTPQINLWRPQTLGFADYKININNNWQSIEDKLNGCYLYIAPYQKGVS
;
A
#
# COMPACT_ATOMS: atom_id res chain seq x y z
N MET A 1 8.17 1.97 18.70
CA MET A 1 8.38 0.93 17.68
C MET A 1 7.28 1.14 16.68
N SER A 2 7.61 1.37 15.42
CA SER A 2 6.59 1.47 14.38
C SER A 2 5.98 0.07 14.21
N ASP A 3 4.68 -0.05 14.48
CA ASP A 3 3.99 -1.34 14.44
C ASP A 3 4.08 -1.94 13.04
N VAL A 4 4.38 -3.23 12.95
CA VAL A 4 4.38 -3.97 11.69
C VAL A 4 2.97 -3.94 11.12
N ILE A 5 2.84 -3.51 9.87
CA ILE A 5 1.56 -3.57 9.16
C ILE A 5 1.30 -5.00 8.75
N THR A 6 0.10 -5.47 9.08
CA THR A 6 -0.46 -6.73 8.61
C THR A 6 -1.87 -6.47 8.09
N LEU A 7 -2.07 -6.72 6.81
CA LEU A 7 -3.33 -6.57 6.08
C LEU A 7 -4.12 -7.87 6.15
N ALA A 8 -5.44 -7.75 6.25
CA ALA A 8 -6.32 -8.90 6.30
C ALA A 8 -6.27 -9.66 4.96
N ARG A 9 -5.90 -10.94 4.98
CA ARG A 9 -5.98 -11.81 3.81
C ARG A 9 -7.44 -12.14 3.48
N LEU A 10 -7.73 -12.37 2.21
CA LEU A 10 -9.05 -12.82 1.79
C LEU A 10 -9.36 -14.21 2.38
N PRO A 11 -10.51 -14.39 3.05
CA PRO A 11 -10.90 -15.69 3.62
C PRO A 11 -11.19 -16.72 2.52
N ASP A 12 -11.27 -18.00 2.88
CA ASP A 12 -11.72 -19.07 1.97
C ASP A 12 -13.23 -19.05 1.69
N VAL A 13 -13.99 -18.26 2.46
CA VAL A 13 -15.45 -18.20 2.38
C VAL A 13 -15.88 -16.86 1.77
N GLU A 14 -16.54 -16.89 0.61
CA GLU A 14 -17.22 -15.74 -0.02
C GLU A 14 -18.39 -15.24 0.86
N PRO A 15 -18.80 -13.96 0.83
CA PRO A 15 -18.47 -12.89 -0.13
C PRO A 15 -17.78 -11.65 0.52
N VAL A 16 -16.57 -11.81 1.07
CA VAL A 16 -15.89 -10.76 1.88
C VAL A 16 -14.89 -9.92 1.07
N LEU A 17 -14.75 -10.15 -0.24
CA LEU A 17 -13.71 -9.54 -1.07
C LEU A 17 -13.74 -8.00 -1.04
N LEU A 18 -14.88 -7.40 -1.39
CA LEU A 18 -14.95 -5.95 -1.63
C LEU A 18 -14.77 -5.13 -0.34
N SER A 19 -15.31 -5.62 0.78
CA SER A 19 -15.09 -5.00 2.08
C SER A 19 -13.65 -5.18 2.55
N ASN A 20 -13.05 -6.35 2.36
CA ASN A 20 -11.63 -6.59 2.65
C ASN A 20 -10.73 -5.63 1.87
N ALA A 21 -10.93 -5.53 0.55
CA ALA A 21 -10.13 -4.66 -0.31
C ALA A 21 -10.26 -3.19 0.08
N TYR A 22 -11.48 -2.74 0.42
CA TYR A 22 -11.70 -1.38 0.90
C TYR A 22 -10.96 -1.11 2.23
N GLN A 23 -11.13 -1.98 3.23
CA GLN A 23 -10.52 -1.81 4.54
C GLN A 23 -8.98 -1.85 4.46
N ASN A 24 -8.42 -2.79 3.70
CA ASN A 24 -6.98 -2.82 3.47
C ASN A 24 -6.51 -1.55 2.74
N GLY A 25 -7.24 -1.09 1.73
CA GLY A 25 -6.94 0.17 1.03
C GLY A 25 -6.87 1.37 1.98
N VAL A 26 -7.84 1.49 2.90
CA VAL A 26 -7.86 2.54 3.93
C VAL A 26 -6.64 2.44 4.85
N THR A 27 -6.32 1.23 5.34
CA THR A 27 -5.15 0.99 6.19
C THR A 27 -3.86 1.39 5.48
N ILE A 28 -3.67 0.96 4.22
CA ILE A 28 -2.49 1.29 3.41
C ILE A 28 -2.35 2.80 3.24
N PHE A 29 -3.43 3.50 2.89
CA PHE A 29 -3.40 4.95 2.70
C PHE A 29 -3.08 5.71 4.00
N LYS A 30 -3.62 5.24 5.13
CA LYS A 30 -3.29 5.79 6.44
C LYS A 30 -1.79 5.66 6.72
N SER A 31 -1.22 4.49 6.47
CA SER A 31 0.20 4.24 6.68
C SER A 31 1.12 5.02 5.74
N ILE A 32 0.76 5.15 4.46
CA ILE A 32 1.51 5.99 3.53
C ILE A 32 1.47 7.46 3.98
N ASN A 33 0.31 7.95 4.44
CA ASN A 33 0.18 9.30 4.95
C ASN A 33 1.01 9.53 6.23
N GLU A 34 1.06 8.57 7.14
CA GLU A 34 1.94 8.60 8.32
C GLU A 34 3.41 8.68 7.91
N LEU A 35 3.88 7.81 7.01
CA LEU A 35 5.25 7.83 6.51
C LEU A 35 5.61 9.12 5.79
N TYR A 36 4.68 9.71 5.03
CA TYR A 36 4.90 11.03 4.43
C TYR A 36 5.04 12.14 5.46
N ARG A 37 4.26 12.10 6.55
CA ARG A 37 4.39 13.06 7.66
C ARG A 37 5.70 12.89 8.41
N ASP A 38 6.14 11.65 8.61
CA ASP A 38 7.42 11.36 9.23
C ASP A 38 8.58 11.88 8.37
N LEU A 39 8.54 11.64 7.05
CA LEU A 39 9.51 12.22 6.12
C LEU A 39 9.48 13.76 6.15
N ASP A 40 8.30 14.37 6.18
CA ASP A 40 8.17 15.82 6.16
C ASP A 40 8.71 16.45 7.44
N GLY A 41 8.54 15.79 8.59
CA GLY A 41 9.17 16.20 9.84
C GLY A 41 10.71 16.17 9.82
N LEU A 42 11.30 15.36 8.94
CA LEU A 42 12.76 15.25 8.79
C LEU A 42 13.31 16.18 7.70
N PHE A 43 12.61 16.31 6.58
CA PHE A 43 13.13 16.94 5.35
C PHE A 43 12.36 18.19 4.90
N TYR A 44 11.26 18.56 5.56
CA TYR A 44 10.48 19.79 5.32
C TYR A 44 10.15 20.04 3.84
N PHE A 45 9.55 19.05 3.17
CA PHE A 45 9.31 19.09 1.73
C PHE A 45 7.84 19.34 1.35
N GLY A 46 6.94 19.39 2.33
CA GLY A 46 5.50 19.52 2.15
C GLY A 46 4.88 18.19 1.72
N ALA A 47 4.52 17.35 2.70
CA ALA A 47 3.88 16.06 2.46
C ALA A 47 2.68 16.18 1.50
N PRO A 48 2.56 15.31 0.48
CA PRO A 48 1.44 15.38 -0.45
C PRO A 48 0.13 15.02 0.25
N THR A 49 -0.96 15.64 -0.18
CA THR A 49 -2.30 15.19 0.21
C THR A 49 -2.69 13.97 -0.62
N LEU A 50 -3.01 12.86 0.05
CA LEU A 50 -3.46 11.65 -0.62
C LEU A 50 -4.96 11.71 -0.93
N PRO A 51 -5.40 11.20 -2.09
CA PRO A 51 -6.82 11.08 -2.40
C PRO A 51 -7.52 10.09 -1.44
N ALA A 52 -8.82 10.30 -1.20
CA ALA A 52 -9.59 9.36 -0.39
C ALA A 52 -9.78 8.03 -1.12
N ILE A 53 -9.76 6.92 -0.36
CA ILE A 53 -10.21 5.62 -0.88
C ILE A 53 -11.74 5.62 -0.95
N THR A 54 -12.27 5.48 -2.16
CA THR A 54 -13.72 5.38 -2.38
C THR A 54 -14.21 3.96 -2.12
N GLN A 55 -15.40 3.82 -1.53
CA GLN A 55 -16.05 2.51 -1.40
C GLN A 55 -16.48 1.95 -2.74
N CYS A 56 -16.55 0.62 -2.84
CA CYS A 56 -17.08 -0.04 -4.03
C CYS A 56 -18.55 0.35 -4.23
N PRO A 57 -18.96 0.80 -5.44
CA PRO A 57 -20.36 1.16 -5.72
C PRO A 57 -21.29 -0.05 -5.80
N SER A 58 -20.75 -1.27 -5.70
CA SER A 58 -21.49 -2.53 -5.78
C SER A 58 -21.24 -3.39 -4.55
N LYS A 59 -22.26 -4.15 -4.15
CA LYS A 59 -22.14 -5.21 -3.14
C LYS A 59 -21.77 -6.57 -3.75
N TYR A 60 -21.83 -6.69 -5.07
CA TYR A 60 -21.59 -7.93 -5.81
C TYR A 60 -20.40 -7.81 -6.75
N LEU A 61 -19.76 -8.93 -7.01
CA LEU A 61 -18.69 -9.08 -8.00
C LEU A 61 -19.25 -8.97 -9.42
N ASN A 62 -19.39 -7.73 -9.88
CA ASN A 62 -19.88 -7.37 -11.20
C ASN A 62 -18.92 -6.39 -11.89
N ARG A 63 -19.32 -5.89 -13.08
CA ARG A 63 -18.52 -4.93 -13.85
C ARG A 63 -18.12 -3.68 -13.06
N SER A 64 -19.00 -3.16 -12.21
CA SER A 64 -18.71 -1.98 -11.37
C SER A 64 -17.65 -2.31 -10.31
N ALA A 65 -17.77 -3.46 -9.65
CA ALA A 65 -16.75 -3.93 -8.70
C ALA A 65 -15.39 -4.16 -9.37
N TYR A 66 -15.39 -4.71 -10.59
CA TYR A 66 -14.19 -4.91 -11.38
C TYR A 66 -13.46 -3.60 -11.71
N PHE A 67 -14.19 -2.58 -12.18
CA PHE A 67 -13.60 -1.27 -12.45
C PHE A 67 -13.07 -0.62 -11.18
N TRP A 68 -13.83 -0.73 -10.09
CA TRP A 68 -13.41 -0.22 -8.79
C TRP A 68 -12.13 -0.90 -8.28
N LEU A 69 -12.01 -2.23 -8.37
CA LEU A 69 -10.80 -2.96 -7.97
C LEU A 69 -9.58 -2.52 -8.80
N ASN A 70 -9.75 -2.36 -10.10
CA ASN A 70 -8.69 -1.86 -10.99
C ASN A 70 -8.23 -0.45 -10.58
N GLN A 71 -9.18 0.45 -10.31
CA GLN A 71 -8.88 1.81 -9.85
C GLN A 71 -8.17 1.79 -8.49
N LEU A 72 -8.67 1.01 -7.54
CA LEU A 72 -8.08 0.87 -6.22
C LEU A 72 -6.63 0.39 -6.29
N PHE A 73 -6.35 -0.72 -6.99
CA PHE A 73 -4.97 -1.22 -7.10
C PHE A 73 -4.05 -0.29 -7.87
N ASN A 74 -4.55 0.41 -8.89
CA ASN A 74 -3.76 1.44 -9.57
C ASN A 74 -3.39 2.58 -8.61
N GLN A 75 -4.36 3.09 -7.86
CA GLN A 75 -4.16 4.16 -6.88
C GLN A 75 -3.21 3.75 -5.75
N LEU A 76 -3.32 2.52 -5.24
CA LEU A 76 -2.41 1.97 -4.23
C LEU A 76 -0.98 1.86 -4.76
N GLN A 77 -0.81 1.33 -5.98
CA GLN A 77 0.49 1.21 -6.62
C GLN A 77 1.14 2.58 -6.81
N ASP A 78 0.43 3.52 -7.44
CA ASP A 78 0.97 4.84 -7.76
C ASP A 78 1.40 5.59 -6.49
N THR A 79 0.56 5.53 -5.46
CA THR A 79 0.82 6.21 -4.18
C THR A 79 2.00 5.58 -3.43
N LEU A 80 2.07 4.24 -3.38
CA LEU A 80 3.19 3.57 -2.72
C LEU A 80 4.50 3.75 -3.49
N ASN A 81 4.46 3.68 -4.82
CA ASN A 81 5.64 3.95 -5.64
C ASN A 81 6.11 5.40 -5.52
N GLY A 82 5.19 6.35 -5.38
CA GLY A 82 5.52 7.73 -5.05
C GLY A 82 6.22 7.86 -3.70
N LEU A 83 5.79 7.12 -2.69
CA LEU A 83 6.44 7.08 -1.38
C LEU A 83 7.85 6.47 -1.48
N ILE A 84 7.97 5.32 -2.13
CA ILE A 84 9.25 4.63 -2.37
C ILE A 84 10.24 5.56 -3.08
N SER A 85 9.79 6.27 -4.12
CA SER A 85 10.64 7.23 -4.83
C SER A 85 11.11 8.37 -3.93
N ARG A 86 10.31 8.81 -2.95
CA ARG A 86 10.77 9.80 -1.95
C ARG A 86 11.80 9.22 -0.99
N PHE A 87 11.56 8.02 -0.46
CA PHE A 87 12.53 7.31 0.38
C PHE A 87 13.88 7.16 -0.34
N ASN A 88 13.88 6.66 -1.57
CA ASN A 88 15.08 6.52 -2.40
C ASN A 88 15.74 7.89 -2.67
N GLY A 89 14.96 8.93 -2.97
CA GLY A 89 15.47 10.28 -3.20
C GLY A 89 16.20 10.90 -1.99
N TYR A 90 15.87 10.46 -0.77
CA TYR A 90 16.57 10.84 0.46
C TYR A 90 17.60 9.81 0.94
N GLY A 91 17.83 8.74 0.17
CA GLY A 91 18.76 7.66 0.54
C GLY A 91 18.29 6.83 1.74
N LEU A 92 16.99 6.83 2.06
CA LEU A 92 16.42 6.01 3.12
C LEU A 92 16.17 4.59 2.62
N VAL A 93 17.24 3.80 2.63
CA VAL A 93 17.29 2.43 2.10
C VAL A 93 17.89 1.48 3.13
N GLY A 94 17.66 0.18 2.96
CA GLY A 94 18.05 -0.84 3.93
C GLY A 94 19.21 -1.74 3.50
N ALA A 95 19.76 -2.43 4.51
CA ALA A 95 20.63 -3.59 4.31
C ALA A 95 19.96 -4.67 3.42
N PRO A 96 20.74 -5.53 2.75
CA PRO A 96 22.20 -5.66 2.85
C PRO A 96 22.98 -4.75 1.90
N ASN A 97 22.37 -4.30 0.80
CA ASN A 97 23.07 -3.63 -0.29
C ASN A 97 22.87 -2.11 -0.32
N TYR A 98 21.96 -1.56 0.50
CA TYR A 98 21.66 -0.13 0.55
C TYR A 98 21.39 0.46 -0.83
N THR A 99 20.76 -0.33 -1.69
CA THR A 99 20.31 0.12 -3.00
C THR A 99 18.88 0.64 -2.90
N ASP A 100 18.49 1.45 -3.89
CA ASP A 100 17.12 1.89 -4.08
C ASP A 100 16.11 0.75 -3.90
N THR A 101 15.08 1.03 -3.10
CA THR A 101 13.96 0.12 -2.92
C THR A 101 13.23 0.01 -4.25
N PRO A 102 13.06 -1.20 -4.83
CA PRO A 102 12.37 -1.32 -6.09
C PRO A 102 10.90 -1.00 -5.94
N GLN A 103 10.35 -0.32 -6.94
CA GLN A 103 8.93 -0.07 -7.08
C GLN A 103 8.15 -1.37 -7.25
N ILE A 104 6.87 -1.34 -6.87
CA ILE A 104 5.96 -2.48 -7.01
C ILE A 104 5.12 -2.37 -8.28
N ASN A 105 4.73 -3.53 -8.79
CA ASN A 105 3.74 -3.67 -9.85
C ASN A 105 2.65 -4.62 -9.35
N LEU A 106 1.50 -4.06 -8.99
CA LEU A 106 0.38 -4.82 -8.46
C LEU A 106 -0.36 -5.52 -9.58
N TRP A 107 -0.75 -6.76 -9.31
CA TRP A 107 -1.67 -7.46 -10.16
C TRP A 107 -3.00 -6.73 -10.19
N ARG A 108 -3.62 -6.67 -11.37
CA ARG A 108 -4.94 -6.09 -11.58
C ARG A 108 -5.79 -7.09 -12.34
N PRO A 109 -7.08 -7.23 -12.00
CA PRO A 109 -7.95 -8.16 -12.70
C PRO A 109 -8.08 -7.70 -14.16
N GLN A 110 -7.75 -8.59 -15.10
CA GLN A 110 -7.80 -8.33 -16.55
C GLN A 110 -9.06 -8.87 -17.21
N THR A 111 -9.76 -9.79 -16.57
CA THR A 111 -11.00 -10.38 -17.05
C THR A 111 -12.05 -10.35 -15.95
N LEU A 112 -13.33 -10.43 -16.33
CA LEU A 112 -14.44 -10.58 -15.38
C LEU A 112 -14.47 -11.99 -14.74
N GLY A 113 -13.60 -12.89 -15.18
CA GLY A 113 -13.42 -14.21 -14.58
C GLY A 113 -12.59 -14.09 -13.30
N PHE A 114 -13.11 -14.63 -12.21
CA PHE A 114 -12.47 -14.59 -10.90
C PHE A 114 -11.55 -15.79 -10.64
N ALA A 115 -11.05 -16.47 -11.67
CA ALA A 115 -10.02 -17.49 -11.47
C ALA A 115 -8.78 -16.84 -10.83
N ASP A 116 -8.26 -17.46 -9.78
CA ASP A 116 -7.02 -17.06 -9.08
C ASP A 116 -7.02 -15.66 -8.43
N TYR A 117 -8.17 -14.97 -8.35
CA TYR A 117 -8.24 -13.62 -7.79
C TYR A 117 -7.74 -13.58 -6.34
N LYS A 118 -8.10 -14.59 -5.53
CA LYS A 118 -7.74 -14.65 -4.11
C LYS A 118 -6.23 -14.66 -3.94
N ILE A 119 -5.56 -15.53 -4.70
CA ILE A 119 -4.10 -15.67 -4.68
C ILE A 119 -3.46 -14.35 -5.11
N ASN A 120 -3.91 -13.78 -6.22
CA ASN A 120 -3.33 -12.55 -6.76
C ASN A 120 -3.54 -11.33 -5.84
N ILE A 121 -4.74 -11.17 -5.26
CA ILE A 121 -5.01 -10.08 -4.31
C ILE A 121 -4.21 -10.27 -3.02
N ASN A 122 -4.11 -11.50 -2.49
CA ASN A 122 -3.29 -11.76 -1.31
C ASN A 122 -1.80 -11.54 -1.58
N ASN A 123 -1.31 -11.84 -2.79
CA ASN A 123 0.06 -11.52 -3.21
C ASN A 123 0.28 -10.01 -3.31
N ASN A 124 -0.70 -9.24 -3.80
CA ASN A 124 -0.66 -7.77 -3.74
C ASN A 124 -0.54 -7.28 -2.29
N TRP A 125 -1.34 -7.82 -1.37
CA TRP A 125 -1.28 -7.46 0.05
C TRP A 125 0.08 -7.75 0.66
N GLN A 126 0.65 -8.92 0.40
CA GLN A 126 2.00 -9.26 0.87
C GLN A 126 3.04 -8.28 0.32
N SER A 127 3.01 -7.99 -0.99
CA SER A 127 3.96 -7.08 -1.61
C SER A 127 3.88 -5.67 -1.02
N ILE A 128 2.67 -5.17 -0.75
CA ILE A 128 2.48 -3.85 -0.12
C ILE A 128 2.98 -3.84 1.31
N GLU A 129 2.67 -4.87 2.10
CA GLU A 129 3.17 -5.01 3.48
C GLU A 129 4.69 -4.98 3.54
N ASP A 130 5.35 -5.81 2.71
CA ASP A 130 6.80 -5.91 2.69
C ASP A 130 7.44 -4.54 2.42
N LYS A 131 6.87 -3.75 1.50
CA LYS A 131 7.34 -2.40 1.19
C LYS A 131 7.10 -1.40 2.29
N LEU A 132 5.88 -1.35 2.85
CA LEU A 132 5.57 -0.42 3.91
C LEU A 132 6.39 -0.71 5.17
N ASN A 133 6.46 -1.98 5.57
CA ASN A 133 7.27 -2.41 6.71
C ASN A 133 8.75 -2.10 6.47
N GLY A 134 9.26 -2.28 5.24
CA GLY A 134 10.58 -1.81 4.84
C GLY A 134 10.76 -0.32 5.07
N CYS A 135 9.83 0.51 4.60
CA CYS A 135 9.88 1.97 4.79
C CYS A 135 9.89 2.36 6.28
N TYR A 136 9.04 1.75 7.11
CA TYR A 136 9.07 1.98 8.56
C TYR A 136 10.41 1.59 9.18
N LEU A 137 11.00 0.47 8.76
CA LEU A 137 12.33 0.05 9.22
C LEU A 137 13.42 1.06 8.82
N TYR A 138 13.36 1.61 7.60
CA TYR A 138 14.37 2.54 7.09
C TYR A 138 14.30 3.90 7.79
N ILE A 139 13.10 4.38 8.14
CA ILE A 139 12.94 5.68 8.81
C ILE A 139 13.11 5.62 10.34
N ALA A 140 12.92 4.44 10.96
CA ALA A 140 12.96 4.26 12.41
C ALA A 140 14.23 4.81 13.12
N PRO A 141 15.46 4.70 12.56
CA PRO A 141 16.65 5.28 13.18
C PRO A 141 16.58 6.81 13.35
N TYR A 142 15.90 7.49 12.44
CA TYR A 142 15.78 8.96 12.42
C TYR A 142 14.69 9.47 13.36
N GLN A 143 13.71 8.64 13.66
CA GLN A 143 12.64 8.96 14.61
C GLN A 143 13.10 8.94 16.07
N LYS A 144 14.18 8.22 16.40
CA LYS A 144 14.73 8.12 17.77
C LYS A 144 15.61 9.29 18.19
N GLY A 145 15.89 10.24 17.29
CA GLY A 145 16.74 11.42 17.54
C GLY A 145 15.98 12.73 17.76
N VAL A 146 14.65 12.71 17.73
CA VAL A 146 13.80 13.88 17.98
C VAL A 146 13.37 13.84 19.44
N SER A 147 14.25 14.31 20.34
CA SER A 147 13.96 14.52 21.76
C SER A 147 14.36 15.91 22.19
#